data_AF-A0A839AER3-F1
#
_entry.id   AF-A0A839AER3-F1
#
_cell.length_a   1.000
_cell.length_b   1.000
_cell.length_c   1.000
_cell.angle_alpha   90.00
_cell.angle_beta   90.00
_cell.angle_gamma   90.00
#
_symmetry.space_group_name_H-M   'P 1'
#
loop_
_entity.id
_entity.type
_entity.pdbx_description
1 polymer ?
#
loop_
_entity_poly.entity_id
_entity_poly.type
_entity_poly.pdbx_seq_one_letter_code
_entity_poly.pdbx_strand_id
1 'polypeptide(L)'
;MQAKERLYLTKDKSKLVGEGDLRAAFLYAAPGDEIPASAVERFGLVDGSLAKGGKKQSAPAEDKERRGQEDKGEKGEDLSVIKGIGAAAQAALKAAGIDSFSALAAVDPASPPVVKGLSPRADWQSWVTQARELMKPPTG
;
A
#
# COMPACT_ATOMS: atom_id res chain seq x y z
N MET A 1 -23.53 -10.55 -17.82
CA MET A 1 -22.96 -11.89 -17.52
C MET A 1 -23.81 -12.50 -16.41
N GLN A 2 -24.06 -13.80 -16.34
CA GLN A 2 -24.97 -14.37 -15.32
C GLN A 2 -24.19 -15.01 -14.17
N ALA A 3 -24.66 -14.84 -12.94
CA ALA A 3 -24.11 -15.51 -11.78
C ALA A 3 -24.33 -17.03 -11.88
N LYS A 4 -23.30 -17.82 -11.63
CA LYS A 4 -23.40 -19.30 -11.58
C LYS A 4 -23.61 -19.82 -10.17
N GLU A 5 -23.40 -18.98 -9.18
CA GLU A 5 -23.54 -19.30 -7.76
C GLU A 5 -24.13 -18.12 -7.00
N ARG A 6 -24.48 -18.32 -5.73
CA ARG A 6 -24.98 -17.25 -4.88
C ARG A 6 -23.82 -16.39 -4.40
N LEU A 7 -23.91 -15.12 -4.72
CA LEU A 7 -22.89 -14.13 -4.46
C LEU A 7 -23.43 -13.11 -3.47
N TYR A 8 -22.61 -12.79 -2.47
CA TYR A 8 -22.96 -11.91 -1.37
C TYR A 8 -21.98 -10.76 -1.30
N LEU A 9 -22.45 -9.58 -0.95
CA LEU A 9 -21.61 -8.46 -0.57
C LEU A 9 -21.27 -8.55 0.92
N THR A 10 -20.07 -8.08 1.25
CA THR A 10 -19.67 -7.88 2.64
C THR A 10 -20.50 -6.79 3.31
N LYS A 11 -20.44 -6.70 4.65
CA LYS A 11 -21.18 -5.68 5.42
C LYS A 11 -20.91 -4.24 4.94
N ASP A 12 -19.72 -4.01 4.42
CA ASP A 12 -19.27 -2.72 3.90
C ASP A 12 -19.59 -2.52 2.40
N LYS A 13 -20.19 -3.51 1.74
CA LYS A 13 -20.49 -3.54 0.29
C LYS A 13 -19.29 -3.37 -0.65
N SER A 14 -18.08 -3.42 -0.09
CA SER A 14 -16.83 -3.22 -0.82
C SER A 14 -16.29 -4.48 -1.49
N LYS A 15 -16.78 -5.68 -1.13
CA LYS A 15 -16.30 -6.96 -1.70
C LYS A 15 -17.43 -7.95 -1.91
N LEU A 16 -17.29 -8.75 -2.96
CA LEU A 16 -18.15 -9.89 -3.25
C LEU A 16 -17.52 -11.18 -2.71
N VAL A 17 -18.33 -12.00 -2.04
CA VAL A 17 -17.96 -13.28 -1.42
C VAL A 17 -18.97 -14.36 -1.78
N GLY A 18 -18.55 -15.62 -1.74
CA GLY A 18 -19.42 -16.76 -2.06
C GLY A 18 -20.36 -17.11 -0.92
N GLU A 19 -21.34 -17.96 -1.21
CA GLU A 19 -22.21 -18.55 -0.20
C GLU A 19 -21.40 -19.29 0.88
N GLY A 20 -21.70 -19.01 2.15
CA GLY A 20 -21.03 -19.62 3.31
C GLY A 20 -19.84 -18.84 3.89
N ASP A 21 -19.45 -17.71 3.28
CA ASP A 21 -18.43 -16.83 3.87
C ASP A 21 -18.99 -16.07 5.08
N LEU A 22 -18.26 -16.04 6.19
CA LEU A 22 -18.68 -15.34 7.43
C LEU A 22 -18.84 -13.83 7.25
N ARG A 23 -18.26 -13.26 6.19
CA ARG A 23 -18.37 -11.84 5.86
C ARG A 23 -19.58 -11.55 4.99
N ALA A 24 -20.27 -12.57 4.46
CA ALA A 24 -21.47 -12.42 3.65
C ALA A 24 -22.57 -11.74 4.47
N ALA A 25 -22.98 -10.54 4.05
CA ALA A 25 -23.97 -9.74 4.77
C ALA A 25 -25.19 -9.41 3.92
N PHE A 26 -25.01 -9.15 2.64
CA PHE A 26 -26.10 -8.78 1.73
C PHE A 26 -26.08 -9.66 0.49
N LEU A 27 -27.21 -10.27 0.13
CA LEU A 27 -27.30 -11.01 -1.13
C LEU A 27 -27.13 -10.03 -2.30
N TYR A 28 -26.21 -10.33 -3.21
CA TYR A 28 -25.93 -9.52 -4.38
C TYR A 28 -26.54 -10.09 -5.64
N ALA A 29 -26.29 -11.38 -5.90
CA ALA A 29 -26.78 -12.08 -7.07
C ALA A 29 -27.07 -13.54 -6.71
N ALA A 30 -28.18 -14.07 -7.22
CA ALA A 30 -28.52 -15.49 -7.16
C ALA A 30 -28.08 -16.19 -8.46
N PRO A 31 -27.91 -17.51 -8.49
CA PRO A 31 -27.62 -18.23 -9.72
C PRO A 31 -28.69 -17.95 -10.79
N GLY A 32 -28.24 -17.52 -11.98
CA GLY A 32 -29.07 -17.04 -13.09
C GLY A 32 -29.31 -15.52 -13.12
N ASP A 33 -28.96 -14.81 -12.04
CA ASP A 33 -29.13 -13.36 -11.93
C ASP A 33 -28.05 -12.62 -12.73
N GLU A 34 -28.42 -11.49 -13.34
CA GLU A 34 -27.52 -10.76 -14.24
C GLU A 34 -26.53 -9.90 -13.45
N ILE A 35 -25.26 -10.27 -13.55
CA ILE A 35 -24.12 -9.51 -13.04
C ILE A 35 -23.69 -8.49 -14.10
N PRO A 36 -23.66 -7.18 -13.76
CA PRO A 36 -23.17 -6.15 -14.65
C PRO A 36 -21.66 -6.29 -14.89
N ALA A 37 -21.19 -5.98 -16.10
CA ALA A 37 -19.78 -6.08 -16.47
C ALA A 37 -18.87 -5.27 -15.53
N SER A 38 -19.33 -4.12 -15.05
CA SER A 38 -18.61 -3.33 -14.05
C SER A 38 -18.39 -4.08 -12.73
N ALA A 39 -19.30 -4.95 -12.32
CA ALA A 39 -19.11 -5.79 -11.13
C ALA A 39 -18.14 -6.94 -11.41
N VAL A 40 -18.20 -7.52 -12.62
CA VAL A 40 -17.24 -8.53 -13.09
C VAL A 40 -15.81 -7.99 -13.03
N GLU A 41 -15.57 -6.78 -13.53
CA GLU A 41 -14.26 -6.12 -13.47
C GLU A 41 -13.87 -5.71 -12.05
N ARG A 42 -14.79 -5.12 -11.28
CA ARG A 42 -14.51 -4.63 -9.92
C ARG A 42 -14.19 -5.75 -8.93
N PHE A 43 -14.89 -6.87 -9.03
CA PHE A 43 -14.75 -7.99 -8.11
C PHE A 43 -13.96 -9.16 -8.71
N GLY A 44 -13.48 -9.03 -9.95
CA GLY A 44 -12.69 -10.06 -10.64
C GLY A 44 -13.44 -11.37 -10.83
N LEU A 45 -14.75 -11.31 -11.13
CA LEU A 45 -15.49 -12.53 -11.42
C LEU A 45 -15.04 -13.13 -12.73
N VAL A 46 -14.96 -14.45 -12.76
CA VAL A 46 -14.64 -15.21 -13.97
C VAL A 46 -15.84 -16.09 -14.26
N ASP A 47 -16.48 -15.84 -15.40
CA ASP A 47 -17.59 -16.66 -15.90
C ASP A 47 -18.79 -16.77 -14.93
N GLY A 48 -19.09 -15.69 -14.20
CA GLY A 48 -20.18 -15.66 -13.23
C GLY A 48 -19.90 -16.34 -11.89
N SER A 49 -18.65 -16.75 -11.66
CA SER A 49 -18.16 -17.38 -10.44
C SER A 49 -17.01 -16.58 -9.85
N LEU A 50 -16.85 -16.64 -8.53
CA LEU A 50 -15.64 -16.15 -7.87
C LEU A 50 -14.54 -17.14 -8.21
N ALA A 51 -13.54 -16.72 -9.00
CA ALA A 51 -12.43 -17.59 -9.40
C ALA A 51 -11.81 -18.26 -8.15
N LYS A 52 -12.10 -19.55 -7.98
CA LYS A 52 -11.75 -20.33 -6.79
C LYS A 52 -10.26 -20.67 -6.85
N GLY A 53 -9.42 -19.71 -6.54
CA GLY A 53 -7.96 -19.85 -6.57
C GLY A 53 -7.24 -18.53 -6.83
N GLY A 54 -7.09 -17.72 -5.78
CA GLY A 54 -6.29 -16.50 -5.89
C GLY A 54 -6.08 -15.83 -4.54
N LYS A 55 -4.95 -16.14 -3.89
CA LYS A 55 -4.38 -15.24 -2.89
C LYS A 55 -4.23 -13.85 -3.52
N LYS A 56 -4.78 -12.84 -2.85
CA LYS A 56 -4.19 -11.51 -2.67
C LYS A 56 -3.96 -10.69 -3.95
N GLN A 57 -4.87 -9.75 -4.24
CA GLN A 57 -4.61 -8.41 -4.81
C GLN A 57 -5.94 -7.64 -4.71
N SER A 58 -6.07 -6.62 -3.86
CA SER A 58 -5.57 -5.25 -4.04
C SER A 58 -6.23 -4.56 -5.23
N ALA A 59 -7.39 -3.94 -4.99
CA ALA A 59 -7.91 -2.86 -5.82
C ALA A 59 -8.00 -1.58 -4.95
N PRO A 60 -7.81 -0.40 -5.55
CA PRO A 60 -7.54 0.86 -4.86
C PRO A 60 -8.83 1.52 -4.38
N ALA A 61 -8.86 1.92 -3.11
CA ALA A 61 -9.78 2.93 -2.61
C ALA A 61 -8.97 4.20 -2.41
N GLU A 62 -9.24 5.17 -3.28
CA GLU A 62 -8.95 6.57 -3.06
C GLU A 62 -9.99 7.14 -2.07
N ASP A 63 -9.66 8.28 -1.48
CA ASP A 63 -10.39 9.02 -0.43
C ASP A 63 -10.11 8.61 1.02
N LYS A 64 -9.01 9.17 1.56
CA LYS A 64 -8.87 9.39 3.01
C LYS A 64 -8.14 10.69 3.29
N GLU A 65 -8.80 11.81 3.03
CA GLU A 65 -8.57 12.98 3.87
C GLU A 65 -9.06 12.67 5.28
N ARG A 66 -8.13 12.21 6.13
CA ARG A 66 -7.86 12.74 7.49
C ARG A 66 -6.98 11.76 8.25
N ARG A 67 -5.69 12.11 8.21
CA ARG A 67 -4.72 12.12 9.32
C ARG A 67 -4.49 10.78 10.03
N GLY A 68 -3.29 10.24 9.80
CA GLY A 68 -2.62 9.33 10.73
C GLY A 68 -2.46 7.92 10.18
N GLN A 69 -1.29 7.71 9.58
CA GLN A 69 -0.46 6.51 9.71
C GLN A 69 -0.98 5.17 9.14
N GLU A 70 -0.15 4.68 8.22
CA GLU A 70 0.11 3.29 7.82
C GLU A 70 -0.76 2.59 6.75
N ASP A 71 0.04 2.05 5.83
CA ASP A 71 -0.17 0.90 4.95
C ASP A 71 -0.89 1.12 3.62
N LYS A 72 -0.10 1.55 2.62
CA LYS A 72 -0.23 0.97 1.28
C LYS A 72 1.11 1.02 0.56
N GLY A 73 1.69 -0.18 0.41
CA GLY A 73 3.03 -0.40 -0.12
C GLY A 73 3.29 0.26 -1.46
N GLU A 74 4.15 1.28 -1.40
CA GLU A 74 5.10 1.52 -2.45
C GLU A 74 6.47 1.09 -1.91
N LYS A 75 7.26 0.56 -2.81
CA LYS A 75 8.53 -0.10 -2.55
C LYS A 75 9.48 0.93 -1.96
N GLY A 76 9.52 1.06 -0.63
CA GLY A 76 10.30 2.10 0.06
C GLY A 76 11.65 2.26 -0.63
N GLU A 77 11.94 3.47 -1.10
CA GLU A 77 13.08 3.74 -1.96
C GLU A 77 14.35 3.14 -1.38
N ASP A 78 15.25 2.73 -2.28
CA ASP A 78 16.55 2.26 -1.85
C ASP A 78 17.39 3.47 -1.43
N LEU A 79 17.26 3.85 -0.16
CA LEU A 79 18.09 4.84 0.51
C LEU A 79 19.56 4.40 0.56
N SER A 80 19.86 3.12 0.30
CA SER A 80 21.22 2.60 0.20
C SER A 80 22.07 3.26 -0.91
N VAL A 81 21.45 4.02 -1.84
CA VAL A 81 22.19 4.84 -2.82
C VAL A 81 22.88 6.05 -2.19
N ILE A 82 22.45 6.48 -1.01
CA ILE A 82 23.05 7.61 -0.28
C ILE A 82 24.32 7.13 0.41
N LYS A 83 25.42 7.87 0.20
CA LYS A 83 26.71 7.55 0.79
C LYS A 83 26.63 7.61 2.32
N GLY A 84 26.87 6.47 2.97
CA GLY A 84 26.82 6.31 4.42
C GLY A 84 25.57 5.58 4.93
N ILE A 85 24.55 5.36 4.09
CA ILE A 85 23.39 4.54 4.42
C ILE A 85 23.65 3.11 3.93
N GLY A 86 23.99 2.21 4.86
CA GLY A 86 24.03 0.77 4.59
C GLY A 86 22.69 0.10 4.84
N ALA A 87 22.58 -1.20 4.53
CA ALA A 87 21.35 -1.99 4.74
C ALA A 87 20.80 -1.90 6.19
N ALA A 88 21.69 -1.86 7.20
CA ALA A 88 21.30 -1.71 8.60
C ALA A 88 20.74 -0.30 8.90
N ALA A 89 21.37 0.75 8.36
CA ALA A 89 20.89 2.13 8.52
C ALA A 89 19.55 2.33 7.78
N GLN A 90 19.43 1.79 6.57
CA GLN A 90 18.18 1.78 5.81
C GLN A 90 17.07 1.06 6.58
N ALA A 91 17.34 -0.12 7.14
CA ALA A 91 16.35 -0.85 7.93
C ALA A 91 15.91 -0.07 9.17
N ALA A 92 16.84 0.61 9.84
CA ALA A 92 16.55 1.46 10.99
C ALA A 92 15.71 2.69 10.60
N LEU A 93 16.06 3.36 9.50
CA LEU A 93 15.30 4.48 8.95
C LEU A 93 13.88 4.06 8.54
N LYS A 94 13.74 2.93 7.83
CA LYS A 94 12.45 2.34 7.47
C LYS A 94 11.62 2.00 8.70
N ALA A 95 12.25 1.43 9.75
CA ALA A 95 11.57 1.15 11.01
C ALA A 95 11.14 2.42 11.76
N ALA A 96 11.77 3.57 11.50
CA ALA A 96 11.37 4.88 12.01
C ALA A 96 10.35 5.61 11.12
N GLY A 97 9.86 4.98 10.05
CA GLY A 97 8.94 5.60 9.07
C GLY A 97 9.61 6.52 8.05
N ILE A 98 10.94 6.42 7.91
CA ILE A 98 11.73 7.12 6.89
C ILE A 98 12.12 6.10 5.82
N ASP A 99 11.19 5.81 4.93
CA ASP A 99 11.36 4.79 3.89
C ASP A 99 11.54 5.33 2.47
N SER A 100 11.54 6.67 2.27
CA SER A 100 11.74 7.34 0.98
C SER A 100 12.69 8.54 1.06
N PHE A 101 13.23 8.99 -0.08
CA PHE A 101 14.07 10.19 -0.14
C PHE A 101 13.31 11.40 0.40
N SER A 102 12.00 11.51 0.09
CA SER A 102 11.11 12.58 0.57
C SER A 102 11.05 12.66 2.10
N ALA A 103 10.81 11.51 2.75
CA ALA A 103 10.78 11.42 4.20
C ALA A 103 12.14 11.78 4.82
N LEU A 104 13.24 11.34 4.19
CA LEU A 104 14.59 11.63 4.67
C LEU A 104 14.95 13.12 4.49
N ALA A 105 14.59 13.73 3.36
CA ALA A 105 14.84 15.16 3.09
C ALA A 105 14.02 16.12 3.98
N ALA A 106 12.91 15.61 4.53
CA ALA A 106 12.07 16.33 5.48
C ALA A 106 12.62 16.27 6.92
N VAL A 107 13.57 15.37 7.20
CA VAL A 107 14.25 15.30 8.50
C VAL A 107 15.08 16.57 8.70
N ASP A 108 14.91 17.19 9.86
CA ASP A 108 15.77 18.28 10.29
C ASP A 108 17.13 17.72 10.74
N PRO A 109 18.24 18.11 10.08
CA PRO A 109 19.55 17.58 10.43
C PRO A 109 20.12 18.16 11.72
N ALA A 110 19.57 19.27 12.24
CA ALA A 110 19.95 19.84 13.53
C ALA A 110 19.20 19.17 14.70
N SER A 111 18.06 18.55 14.43
CA SER A 111 17.26 17.77 15.39
C SER A 111 16.80 16.45 14.76
N PRO A 112 17.73 15.48 14.57
CA PRO A 112 17.38 14.20 13.97
C PRO A 112 16.48 13.37 14.89
N PRO A 113 15.57 12.55 14.31
CA PRO A 113 14.75 11.64 15.09
C PRO A 113 15.62 10.56 15.74
N VAL A 114 15.18 10.11 16.92
CA VAL A 114 15.82 8.99 17.61
C VAL A 114 15.44 7.70 16.90
N VAL A 115 16.32 7.24 16.03
CA VAL A 115 16.16 5.98 15.30
C VAL A 115 16.83 4.85 16.07
N LYS A 116 16.05 3.84 16.48
CA LYS A 116 16.55 2.69 17.22
C LYS A 116 17.53 1.88 16.37
N GLY A 117 18.75 1.70 16.85
CA GLY A 117 19.81 0.99 16.11
C GLY A 117 20.63 1.88 15.17
N LEU A 118 20.35 3.18 15.14
CA LEU A 118 21.15 4.17 14.45
C LEU A 118 21.87 5.06 15.45
N SER A 119 23.12 5.38 15.18
CA SER A 119 23.86 6.35 16.00
C SER A 119 23.24 7.75 15.85
N PRO A 120 23.02 8.50 16.94
CA PRO A 120 22.57 9.89 16.86
C PRO A 120 23.61 10.82 16.21
N ARG A 121 24.86 10.36 16.13
CA ARG A 121 25.96 10.99 15.38
C ARG A 121 26.04 10.55 13.92
N ALA A 122 25.05 9.84 13.41
CA ALA A 122 24.98 9.55 11.97
C ALA A 122 25.00 10.86 11.17
N ASP A 123 25.52 10.80 9.95
CA ASP A 123 25.68 11.94 9.05
C ASP A 123 24.34 12.43 8.47
N TRP A 124 23.37 12.76 9.34
CA TRP A 124 22.04 13.23 8.98
C TRP A 124 22.08 14.41 8.01
N GLN A 125 22.98 15.38 8.24
CA GLN A 125 23.20 16.50 7.33
C GLN A 125 23.54 16.04 5.90
N SER A 126 24.44 15.06 5.78
CA SER A 126 24.87 14.52 4.49
C SER A 126 23.74 13.73 3.81
N TRP A 127 23.00 12.94 4.59
CA TRP A 127 21.92 12.11 4.09
C TRP A 127 20.72 12.94 3.60
N VAL A 128 20.32 13.96 4.38
CA VAL A 128 19.26 14.92 4.02
C VAL A 128 19.65 15.70 2.75
N THR A 129 20.92 16.12 2.66
CA THR A 129 21.41 16.87 1.49
C THR A 129 21.39 16.02 0.21
N GLN A 130 21.89 14.78 0.27
CA GLN A 130 21.87 13.85 -0.86
C GLN A 130 20.45 13.45 -1.25
N ALA A 131 19.57 13.18 -0.29
CA ALA A 131 18.15 12.89 -0.58
C ALA A 131 17.45 14.05 -1.30
N ARG A 132 17.71 15.29 -0.88
CA ARG A 132 17.21 16.50 -1.56
C ARG A 132 17.77 16.68 -2.96
N GLU A 133 19.03 16.33 -3.17
CA GLU A 133 19.68 16.39 -4.49
C GLU A 133 19.04 15.39 -5.45
N LEU A 134 18.81 14.15 -5.00
CA LEU A 134 18.17 13.08 -5.77
C LEU A 134 16.71 13.38 -6.12
N MET A 135 16.03 14.25 -5.35
CA MET A 135 14.66 14.67 -5.63
C MET A 135 14.54 15.76 -6.69
N LYS A 136 15.59 16.55 -6.93
CA LYS A 136 15.55 17.54 -8.00
C LYS A 136 15.66 16.76 -9.31
N PRO A 137 14.64 16.78 -10.20
CA PRO A 137 14.78 16.14 -11.49
C PRO A 137 16.02 16.72 -12.18
N PRO A 138 16.82 15.92 -12.91
CA PRO A 138 17.96 16.44 -13.64
C PRO A 138 17.44 17.46 -14.65
N THR A 139 17.61 18.75 -14.35
CA THR A 139 17.47 19.81 -15.34
C THR A 139 18.71 19.71 -16.22
N GLY A 140 18.63 18.86 -17.24
CA GLY A 140 19.62 18.69 -18.29
C GLY A 140 18.96 18.92 -19.64
#